data_AF-X1A2Y1-F1
#
_entry.id   AF-X1A2Y1-F1
#
_cell.length_a   1.000
_cell.length_b   1.000
_cell.length_c   1.000
_cell.angle_alpha   90.00
_cell.angle_beta   90.00
_cell.angle_gamma   90.00
#
_symmetry.space_group_name_H-M   'P 1'
#
loop_
_entity.id
_entity.type
_entity.pdbx_description
1 polymer ?
#
loop_
_entity_poly.entity_id
_entity_poly.type
_entity_poly.pdbx_seq_one_letter_code
_entity_poly.pdbx_strand_id
1 'polypeptide(L)'
;GGIIITGESGLGKTRLVQEFSELYAPGRRILGTHCRPAEINLPFQPFIELLRNNISSSEWKNFSRTWAEPLAILLPEILPTHKLQEIPLVSIYPDQNRATLFEAIRQVFLLIAQQSDLVLFIDDAR
;
A
#
# COMPACT_ATOMS: atom_id res chain seq x y z
N GLY A 1 16.50 3.86 0.93
CA GLY A 1 17.13 2.55 1.22
C GLY A 1 16.13 1.68 1.95
N GLY A 2 16.44 0.39 2.15
CA GLY A 2 15.58 -0.53 2.90
C GLY A 2 16.39 -1.32 3.93
N ILE A 3 15.73 -1.79 4.98
CA ILE A 3 16.30 -2.66 6.00
C ILE A 3 15.37 -3.86 6.16
N ILE A 4 15.93 -5.05 6.30
CA ILE A 4 15.18 -6.28 6.61
C ILE A 4 15.50 -6.67 8.04
N ILE A 5 14.46 -6.88 8.86
CA ILE A 5 14.59 -7.32 10.25
C ILE A 5 14.20 -8.79 10.31
N THR A 6 15.16 -9.66 10.60
CA THR A 6 14.95 -11.12 10.72
C THR A 6 15.24 -11.60 12.14
N GLY A 7 14.51 -12.60 12.60
CA GLY A 7 14.71 -13.23 13.92
C GLY A 7 13.61 -14.24 14.24
N GLU A 8 13.77 -15.00 15.33
CA GLU A 8 12.79 -15.99 15.76
C GLU A 8 11.43 -15.37 16.09
N SER A 9 10.37 -16.17 15.96
CA SER A 9 9.02 -15.75 16.33
C SER A 9 8.97 -15.36 17.82
N GLY A 10 8.27 -14.27 18.14
CA GLY A 10 8.12 -13.81 19.53
C GLY A 10 9.27 -12.95 20.08
N LEU A 11 10.36 -12.73 19.35
CA LEU A 11 11.48 -11.87 19.79
C LEU A 11 11.20 -10.34 19.73
N GLY A 12 9.94 -9.93 19.58
CA GLY A 12 9.57 -8.51 19.63
C GLY A 12 9.88 -7.69 18.37
N LYS A 13 10.04 -8.30 17.19
CA LYS A 13 10.29 -7.58 15.92
C LYS A 13 9.22 -6.51 15.61
N THR A 14 7.95 -6.87 15.73
CA THR A 14 6.83 -5.94 15.54
C THR A 14 6.86 -4.81 16.56
N ARG A 15 7.20 -5.13 17.83
CA ARG A 15 7.35 -4.13 18.91
C ARG A 15 8.49 -3.16 18.61
N LEU A 16 9.63 -3.63 18.12
CA LEU A 16 10.77 -2.80 17.73
C LEU A 16 10.37 -1.79 16.64
N VAL A 17 9.62 -2.25 15.63
CA VAL A 17 9.12 -1.39 14.54
C VAL A 17 8.12 -0.35 15.07
N GLN A 18 7.22 -0.74 15.98
CA GLN A 18 6.26 0.18 16.60
C GLN A 18 6.97 1.25 17.43
N GLU A 19 7.90 0.86 18.32
CA GLU A 19 8.67 1.81 19.14
C GLU A 19 9.52 2.76 18.27
N PHE A 20 10.15 2.23 17.22
CA PHE A 20 10.83 3.08 16.23
C PHE A 20 9.85 4.06 15.57
N SER A 21 8.67 3.59 15.19
CA SER A 21 7.68 4.45 14.55
C SER A 21 7.25 5.60 15.46
N GLU A 22 7.00 5.32 16.74
CA GLU A 22 6.60 6.32 17.74
C GLU A 22 7.69 7.37 17.96
N LEU A 23 8.95 6.95 18.04
CA LEU A 23 10.09 7.87 18.24
C LEU A 23 10.34 8.78 17.03
N TYR A 24 10.07 8.30 15.81
CA TYR A 24 10.35 9.02 14.57
C TYR A 24 9.11 9.63 13.88
N ALA A 25 7.92 9.46 14.47
CA ALA A 25 6.64 9.97 13.97
C ALA A 25 6.56 11.48 13.73
N PRO A 26 7.19 12.37 14.54
CA PRO A 26 7.05 13.80 14.34
C PRO A 26 7.52 14.25 12.95
N GLY A 27 6.59 14.80 12.16
CA GLY A 27 6.86 15.32 10.81
C GLY A 27 7.00 14.27 9.70
N ARG A 28 6.71 12.99 9.98
CA ARG A 28 6.81 11.90 9.00
C ARG A 28 5.50 11.18 8.81
N ARG A 29 5.32 10.61 7.61
CA ARG A 29 4.24 9.68 7.32
C ARG A 29 4.73 8.26 7.54
N ILE A 30 4.09 7.56 8.46
CA ILE A 30 4.42 6.16 8.75
C ILE A 30 3.26 5.29 8.30
N LEU A 31 3.52 4.34 7.41
CA LEU A 31 2.56 3.39 6.89
C LEU A 31 3.00 1.98 7.28
N GLY A 32 2.08 1.18 7.80
CA GLY A 32 2.36 -0.19 8.24
C GLY A 32 1.30 -1.17 7.76
N THR A 33 1.74 -2.31 7.23
CA THR A 33 0.86 -3.43 6.88
C THR A 33 1.39 -4.74 7.45
N HIS A 34 0.49 -5.67 7.76
CA HIS A 34 0.80 -7.00 8.25
C HIS A 34 0.32 -8.04 7.25
N CYS A 35 1.23 -8.85 6.73
CA CYS A 35 0.90 -9.97 5.86
C CYS A 35 0.36 -11.12 6.71
N ARG A 36 -0.98 -11.25 6.77
CA ARG A 36 -1.60 -12.28 7.61
C ARG A 36 -1.49 -13.67 6.96
N PRO A 37 -1.28 -14.75 7.73
CA PRO A 37 -1.25 -16.11 7.17
C PRO A 37 -2.52 -16.49 6.38
N ALA A 38 -3.68 -15.95 6.78
CA ALA A 38 -4.95 -16.17 6.09
C ALA A 38 -5.00 -15.55 4.67
N GLU A 39 -4.09 -14.63 4.35
CA GLU A 39 -4.05 -13.87 3.10
C GLU A 39 -3.06 -14.46 2.09
N ILE A 40 -2.54 -15.67 2.33
CA ILE A 40 -1.50 -16.29 1.49
C ILE A 40 -1.91 -16.42 0.00
N ASN A 41 -3.22 -16.46 -0.28
CA ASN A 41 -3.79 -16.53 -1.62
C ASN A 41 -4.30 -15.16 -2.15
N LEU A 42 -4.05 -14.07 -1.42
CA LEU A 42 -4.50 -12.71 -1.74
C LEU A 42 -3.28 -11.78 -1.87
N PRO A 43 -2.55 -11.82 -3.01
CA PRO A 43 -1.23 -11.22 -3.16
C PRO A 43 -1.16 -9.70 -2.95
N PHE A 44 -2.31 -9.01 -3.05
CA PHE A 44 -2.40 -7.56 -2.88
C PHE A 44 -3.13 -7.12 -1.61
N GLN A 45 -3.67 -8.05 -0.82
CA GLN A 45 -4.48 -7.72 0.36
C GLN A 45 -3.76 -6.80 1.36
N PRO A 46 -2.47 -7.01 1.69
CA PRO A 46 -1.75 -6.13 2.60
C PRO A 46 -1.68 -4.69 2.08
N PHE A 47 -1.52 -4.49 0.78
CA PHE A 47 -1.50 -3.17 0.16
C PHE A 47 -2.89 -2.55 0.07
N ILE A 48 -3.92 -3.35 -0.23
CA ILE A 48 -5.31 -2.89 -0.23
C ILE A 48 -5.68 -2.30 1.13
N GLU A 49 -5.41 -3.02 2.20
CA GLU A 49 -5.70 -2.55 3.57
C GLU A 49 -4.87 -1.33 3.94
N LEU A 50 -3.57 -1.35 3.62
CA LEU A 50 -2.67 -0.23 3.85
C LEU A 50 -3.21 1.05 3.20
N LEU A 51 -3.56 0.98 1.91
CA LEU A 51 -3.99 2.14 1.15
C LEU A 51 -5.38 2.63 1.61
N ARG A 52 -6.32 1.72 1.89
CA ARG A 52 -7.65 2.07 2.44
C ARG A 52 -7.57 2.85 3.74
N ASN A 53 -6.71 2.41 4.64
CA ASN A 53 -6.62 2.97 5.98
C ASN A 53 -5.82 4.27 6.03
N ASN A 54 -4.95 4.49 5.04
CA ASN A 54 -3.95 5.55 5.14
C ASN A 54 -4.02 6.61 4.05
N ILE A 55 -4.78 6.45 2.98
CA ILE A 55 -4.87 7.47 1.92
C ILE A 55 -6.18 8.24 2.02
N SER A 56 -6.09 9.54 2.20
CA SER A 56 -7.26 10.43 2.28
C SER A 56 -7.92 10.64 0.93
N SER A 57 -9.20 11.01 0.93
CA SER A 57 -9.92 11.35 -0.31
C SER A 57 -9.29 12.54 -1.06
N SER A 58 -8.65 13.48 -0.35
CA SER A 58 -7.91 14.59 -0.97
C SER A 58 -6.63 14.11 -1.68
N GLU A 59 -5.92 13.14 -1.12
CA GLU A 59 -4.74 12.56 -1.77
C GLU A 59 -5.16 11.78 -3.01
N TRP A 60 -6.25 11.01 -2.94
CA TRP A 60 -6.82 10.36 -4.12
C TRP A 60 -7.19 11.37 -5.20
N LYS A 61 -7.80 12.51 -4.87
CA LYS A 61 -8.11 13.55 -5.87
C LYS A 61 -6.88 14.09 -6.58
N ASN A 62 -5.74 14.19 -5.88
CA ASN A 62 -4.48 14.67 -6.43
C ASN A 62 -3.66 13.56 -7.13
N PHE A 63 -4.10 12.31 -7.04
CA PHE A 63 -3.41 11.19 -7.64
C PHE A 63 -3.60 11.16 -9.17
N SER A 64 -2.59 10.67 -9.89
CA SER A 64 -2.65 10.61 -11.34
C SER A 64 -3.74 9.65 -11.82
N ARG A 65 -4.61 10.13 -12.71
CA ARG A 65 -5.67 9.31 -13.32
C ARG A 65 -5.12 8.06 -14.01
N THR A 66 -3.95 8.17 -14.66
CA THR A 66 -3.29 7.06 -15.36
C THR A 66 -2.96 5.89 -14.42
N TRP A 67 -2.62 6.18 -13.16
CA TRP A 67 -2.30 5.15 -12.16
C TRP A 67 -3.51 4.78 -11.30
N ALA A 68 -4.53 5.65 -11.23
CA ALA A 68 -5.78 5.36 -10.55
C ALA A 68 -6.58 4.25 -11.23
N GLU A 69 -6.53 4.18 -12.57
CA GLU A 69 -7.27 3.18 -13.34
C GLU A 69 -6.83 1.74 -13.04
N PRO A 70 -5.53 1.37 -13.09
CA PRO A 70 -5.08 0.05 -12.63
C PRO A 70 -5.45 -0.24 -11.17
N LEU A 71 -5.33 0.74 -10.27
CA LEU A 71 -5.66 0.54 -8.85
C LEU A 71 -7.15 0.33 -8.59
N ALA A 72 -8.04 0.82 -9.46
CA ALA A 72 -9.47 0.68 -9.28
C ALA A 72 -9.94 -0.79 -9.28
N ILE A 73 -9.14 -1.72 -9.83
CA ILE A 73 -9.38 -3.16 -9.73
C ILE A 73 -9.30 -3.64 -8.27
N LEU A 74 -8.36 -3.08 -7.49
CA LEU A 74 -8.12 -3.45 -6.10
C LEU A 74 -8.90 -2.55 -5.12
N LEU A 75 -9.13 -1.30 -5.51
CA LEU A 75 -9.75 -0.23 -4.72
C LEU A 75 -10.88 0.44 -5.52
N PRO A 76 -12.05 -0.20 -5.69
CA PRO A 76 -13.17 0.34 -6.46
C PRO A 76 -13.66 1.71 -5.98
N GLU A 77 -13.44 2.04 -4.70
CA GLU A 77 -13.74 3.34 -4.10
C GLU A 77 -13.00 4.53 -4.75
N ILE A 78 -11.99 4.28 -5.58
CA ILE A 78 -11.27 5.30 -6.35
C ILE A 78 -12.06 5.73 -7.61
N LEU A 79 -12.94 4.86 -8.14
CA LEU A 79 -13.70 5.11 -9.37
C LEU A 79 -14.47 6.45 -9.36
N PRO A 80 -15.22 6.80 -8.29
CA PRO A 80 -15.97 8.06 -8.24
C PRO A 80 -15.05 9.29 -8.22
N THR A 81 -13.90 9.19 -7.55
CA THR A 81 -12.93 10.29 -7.42
C THR A 81 -12.40 10.74 -8.77
N HIS A 82 -12.12 9.81 -9.68
CA HIS A 82 -11.56 10.09 -11.00
C HIS A 82 -12.54 9.98 -12.17
N LYS A 83 -13.84 9.79 -11.88
CA LYS A 83 -14.88 9.55 -12.91
C LYS A 83 -14.45 8.45 -13.88
N LEU A 84 -13.99 7.33 -13.34
CA LEU A 84 -13.60 6.15 -14.11
C LEU A 84 -14.82 5.25 -14.33
N GLN A 85 -14.81 4.48 -15.41
CA GLN A 85 -15.83 3.46 -15.65
C GLN A 85 -15.48 2.20 -14.85
N GLU A 86 -16.49 1.44 -14.45
CA GLU A 86 -16.26 0.12 -13.83
C GLU A 86 -15.48 -0.77 -14.78
N ILE A 87 -14.44 -1.42 -14.27
CA ILE A 87 -13.59 -2.31 -15.05
C ILE A 87 -14.27 -3.69 -15.07
N PRO A 88 -14.61 -4.25 -16.24
CA PRO A 88 -15.21 -5.58 -16.32
C PRO A 88 -14.29 -6.63 -15.70
N LEU A 89 -14.81 -7.52 -14.85
CA LEU A 89 -14.02 -8.58 -14.20
C LEU A 89 -13.26 -9.49 -15.20
N VAL A 90 -13.73 -9.54 -16.46
CA VAL A 90 -13.19 -10.37 -17.54
C VAL A 90 -11.87 -9.83 -18.12
N SER A 91 -11.52 -8.55 -17.90
CA SER A 91 -10.24 -7.96 -18.35
C SER A 91 -9.10 -8.10 -17.33
N ILE A 92 -9.33 -8.78 -16.21
CA ILE A 92 -8.34 -9.00 -15.14
C ILE A 92 -7.51 -10.24 -15.50
N TYR A 93 -6.53 -10.10 -16.41
CA TYR A 93 -5.51 -11.14 -16.59
C TYR A 93 -4.47 -11.07 -15.44
N PRO A 94 -4.28 -12.14 -14.65
CA PRO A 94 -3.55 -12.08 -13.38
C PRO A 94 -2.06 -11.69 -13.51
N ASP A 95 -1.37 -12.19 -14.53
CA ASP A 95 0.08 -12.03 -14.63
C ASP A 95 0.51 -10.77 -15.39
N GLN A 96 -0.21 -10.40 -16.46
CA GLN A 96 0.15 -9.24 -17.29
C GLN A 96 -0.10 -7.91 -16.57
N ASN A 97 -1.01 -7.87 -15.60
CA ASN A 97 -1.36 -6.63 -14.89
C ASN A 97 -0.60 -6.45 -13.57
N ARG A 98 0.17 -7.46 -13.12
CA ARG A 98 0.83 -7.45 -11.80
C ARG A 98 1.90 -6.36 -11.68
N ALA A 99 2.74 -6.20 -12.70
CA ALA A 99 3.76 -5.17 -12.74
C ALA A 99 3.13 -3.76 -12.74
N THR A 100 2.07 -3.56 -13.53
CA THR A 100 1.30 -2.31 -13.56
C THR A 100 0.68 -1.98 -12.21
N LEU A 101 0.12 -2.97 -11.52
CA LEU A 101 -0.42 -2.78 -10.17
C LEU A 101 0.65 -2.40 -9.17
N PHE A 102 1.80 -3.08 -9.16
CA PHE A 102 2.93 -2.70 -8.29
C PHE A 102 3.45 -1.30 -8.59
N GLU A 103 3.55 -0.94 -9.86
CA GLU A 103 3.94 0.41 -10.26
C GLU A 103 2.90 1.44 -9.80
N ALA A 104 1.61 1.16 -9.96
CA ALA A 104 0.56 2.06 -9.49
C ALA A 104 0.58 2.24 -7.96
N ILE A 105 0.82 1.16 -7.19
CA ILE A 105 1.04 1.22 -5.74
C ILE A 105 2.27 2.09 -5.41
N ARG A 106 3.38 1.90 -6.14
CA ARG A 106 4.60 2.69 -5.98
C ARG A 106 4.33 4.18 -6.20
N GLN A 107 3.51 4.52 -7.19
CA GLN A 107 3.14 5.90 -7.49
C GLN A 107 2.35 6.55 -6.35
N VAL A 108 1.53 5.79 -5.63
CA VAL A 108 0.86 6.28 -4.41
C VAL A 108 1.88 6.63 -3.33
N PHE A 109 2.87 5.77 -3.09
CA PHE A 109 3.94 6.06 -2.13
C PHE A 109 4.79 7.26 -2.55
N LEU A 110 5.06 7.44 -3.85
CA LEU A 110 5.74 8.63 -4.34
C LEU A 110 4.94 9.91 -4.11
N LEU A 111 3.62 9.88 -4.31
CA LEU A 111 2.75 11.03 -4.04
C LEU A 111 2.86 11.46 -2.57
N ILE A 112 2.85 10.49 -1.65
CA ILE A 112 2.97 10.76 -0.20
C ILE A 112 4.37 11.27 0.14
N ALA A 113 5.41 10.65 -0.43
CA ALA A 113 6.80 11.00 -0.21
C ALA A 113 7.15 12.41 -0.71
N GLN A 114 6.39 12.97 -1.67
CA GLN A 114 6.53 14.36 -2.10
C GLN A 114 6.04 15.37 -1.05
N GLN A 115 5.15 14.97 -0.15
CA GLN A 115 4.55 15.85 0.85
C GLN A 115 5.29 15.77 2.20
N SER A 116 5.87 14.60 2.50
CA SER A 116 6.55 14.33 3.77
C SER A 116 7.46 13.12 3.66
N ASP A 117 8.46 13.00 4.53
CA ASP A 117 9.25 11.78 4.68
C ASP A 117 8.33 10.57 4.92
N LEU A 118 8.42 9.57 4.06
CA LEU A 118 7.62 8.35 4.13
C LEU A 118 8.46 7.18 4.67
N VAL A 119 7.94 6.52 5.70
CA VAL A 119 8.45 5.24 6.20
C VAL A 119 7.38 4.17 5.99
N LEU A 120 7.76 3.08 5.31
CA LEU A 120 6.89 1.95 5.05
C LEU A 120 7.37 0.72 5.84
N PHE A 121 6.46 0.13 6.59
CA PHE A 121 6.66 -1.13 7.30
C PHE A 121 5.78 -2.22 6.70
N ILE A 122 6.40 -3.36 6.44
CA ILE A 122 5.73 -4.56 5.97
C ILE A 122 6.14 -5.68 6.92
N ASP A 123 5.18 -6.15 7.71
CA ASP A 123 5.39 -7.19 8.70
C ASP A 123 4.99 -8.55 8.13
N ASP A 124 5.76 -9.59 8.48
CA ASP A 124 5.52 -10.98 8.06
C ASP A 124 5.38 -11.21 6.54
N ALA A 125 6.05 -10.42 5.70
CA ALA A 125 6.15 -10.68 4.26
C ALA A 125 6.91 -12.00 4.02
N ARG A 126 6.16 -13.05 3.65
CA ARG A 126 6.68 -14.40 3.34
C ARG A 126 6.62 -14.69 1.84
#